data_AF-A0A7G2TMB6-F1
#
_entry.id   AF-A0A7G2TMB6-F1
#
_cell.length_a   1.000
_cell.length_b   1.000
_cell.length_c   1.000
_cell.angle_alpha   90.00
_cell.angle_beta   90.00
_cell.angle_gamma   90.00
#
_symmetry.space_group_name_H-M   'P 1'
#
loop_
_entity.id
_entity.type
_entity.pdbx_description
1 polymer ?
#
loop_
_entity_poly.entity_id
_entity_poly.type
_entity_poly.pdbx_seq_one_letter_code
_entity_poly.pdbx_strand_id
1 'polypeptide(L)'
;MATWKQRLIREILETTPGTLEATTAADAILCREVTFNMLDANYTEQDFLTGREGAQAEDLSNIRAGAQYQVEAAAPGAVATPPLYAHLLQSSAMAMATDVDDTVFTPMPVGTAIPSCTMQLRNGAHQQSVVGVRGSFGFTAEVNSRAYFTFTRQGQYQAPEAFVPAAHDFSAWPRGLECTPENMFAFTLGGTKLCATSFSFTDGREPRVNDYMNCEGTKLTPRMFTGSMTVKHPDLATKDLLSMVKDVVTEPLIFTLGKTAGQIITVTGAKVQIKAPAEQDINGDLGLRLDLRFLPDAGDDEIEIRFS
;
A
#
# COMPACT_ATOMS: atom_id res chain seq x y z
N MET A 1 -27.62 -13.05 -13.52
CA MET A 1 -27.28 -11.62 -13.50
C MET A 1 -26.10 -11.40 -12.58
N ALA A 2 -25.06 -10.71 -13.05
CA ALA A 2 -23.96 -10.27 -12.20
C ALA A 2 -24.48 -9.24 -11.19
N THR A 3 -24.07 -9.36 -9.92
CA THR A 3 -24.41 -8.38 -8.88
C THR A 3 -23.15 -7.69 -8.36
N TRP A 4 -23.28 -6.45 -7.90
CA TRP A 4 -22.16 -5.65 -7.41
C TRP A 4 -21.39 -6.27 -6.24
N LYS A 5 -22.07 -7.11 -5.44
CA LYS A 5 -21.45 -7.83 -4.32
C LYS A 5 -20.65 -9.06 -4.77
N GLN A 6 -20.79 -9.52 -6.02
CA GLN A 6 -20.03 -10.65 -6.57
C GLN A 6 -18.70 -10.20 -7.16
N ARG A 7 -17.95 -9.40 -6.39
CA ARG A 7 -16.61 -8.93 -6.74
C ARG A 7 -15.61 -9.54 -5.77
N LEU A 8 -14.57 -10.17 -6.30
CA LEU A 8 -13.59 -10.89 -5.50
C LEU A 8 -12.20 -10.82 -6.15
N ILE A 9 -11.18 -10.84 -5.30
CA ILE A 9 -9.77 -10.81 -5.70
C ILE A 9 -9.09 -12.04 -5.12
N ARG A 10 -8.24 -12.67 -5.93
CA ARG A 10 -7.19 -13.58 -5.47
C ARG A 10 -5.84 -13.08 -5.95
N GLU A 11 -4.81 -13.26 -5.17
CA GLU A 11 -3.45 -12.89 -5.56
C GLU A 11 -2.44 -13.91 -5.03
N ILE A 12 -1.48 -14.28 -5.87
CA ILE A 12 -0.40 -15.21 -5.53
C ILE A 12 0.91 -14.68 -6.12
N LEU A 13 2.04 -14.91 -5.43
CA LEU A 13 3.36 -14.57 -5.95
C LEU A 13 3.72 -15.46 -7.13
N GLU A 14 4.30 -14.85 -8.16
CA GLU A 14 4.77 -15.57 -9.35
C GLU A 14 6.14 -16.18 -9.08
N THR A 15 6.31 -17.45 -9.48
CA THR A 15 7.63 -18.08 -9.50
C THR A 15 8.53 -17.51 -10.60
N THR A 16 7.94 -17.20 -11.76
CA THR A 16 8.59 -16.51 -12.88
C THR A 16 7.78 -15.27 -13.25
N PRO A 17 8.39 -14.07 -13.33
CA PRO A 17 7.64 -12.86 -13.63
C PRO A 17 6.90 -12.93 -14.97
N GLY A 18 5.60 -12.63 -14.95
CA GLY A 18 4.74 -12.61 -16.14
C GLY A 18 4.20 -13.99 -16.56
N THR A 19 4.47 -15.06 -15.80
CA THR A 19 3.85 -16.36 -16.04
C THR A 19 2.66 -16.57 -15.11
N LEU A 20 1.54 -17.03 -15.68
CA LEU A 20 0.32 -17.27 -14.93
C LEU A 20 0.51 -18.39 -13.90
N GLU A 21 0.29 -18.06 -12.63
CA GLU A 21 0.32 -19.01 -11.53
C GLU A 21 -1.11 -19.45 -11.15
N ALA A 22 -1.29 -20.73 -10.78
CA ALA A 22 -2.62 -21.26 -10.45
C ALA A 22 -3.06 -20.79 -9.04
N THR A 23 -4.18 -20.07 -8.96
CA THR A 23 -4.74 -19.64 -7.67
C THR A 23 -5.55 -20.75 -6.98
N THR A 24 -5.47 -20.79 -5.66
CA THR A 24 -6.21 -21.70 -4.80
C THR A 24 -7.31 -20.96 -4.02
N ALA A 25 -8.06 -21.70 -3.20
CA ALA A 25 -9.10 -21.10 -2.35
C ALA A 25 -8.53 -20.21 -1.23
N ALA A 26 -7.29 -20.48 -0.79
CA ALA A 26 -6.62 -19.77 0.30
C ALA A 26 -6.04 -18.40 -0.12
N ASP A 27 -5.86 -18.18 -1.42
CA ASP A 27 -5.31 -16.93 -1.98
C ASP A 27 -6.37 -15.81 -2.08
N ALA A 28 -7.55 -16.02 -1.49
CA ALA A 28 -8.63 -15.05 -1.49
C ALA A 28 -8.32 -13.91 -0.51
N ILE A 29 -8.41 -12.67 -1.00
CA ILE A 29 -8.12 -11.48 -0.20
C ILE A 29 -9.41 -10.86 0.32
N LEU A 30 -9.45 -10.60 1.63
CA LEU A 30 -10.54 -9.88 2.27
C LEU A 30 -10.37 -8.37 2.05
N CYS A 31 -10.87 -7.88 0.92
CA CYS A 31 -10.75 -6.48 0.52
C CYS A 31 -11.98 -5.63 0.85
N ARG A 32 -11.75 -4.33 1.08
CA ARG A 32 -12.74 -3.26 1.14
C ARG A 32 -12.52 -2.29 -0.04
N GLU A 33 -13.57 -1.54 -0.38
CA GLU A 33 -13.53 -0.48 -1.41
C GLU A 33 -12.85 -0.89 -2.73
N VAL A 34 -13.27 -2.01 -3.28
CA VAL A 34 -12.68 -2.57 -4.49
C VAL A 34 -13.11 -1.79 -5.74
N THR A 35 -12.14 -1.34 -6.52
CA THR A 35 -12.30 -0.81 -7.88
C THR A 35 -11.46 -1.62 -8.86
N PHE A 36 -12.07 -2.03 -9.98
CA PHE A 36 -11.41 -2.83 -11.01
C PHE A 36 -11.21 -2.00 -12.27
N ASN A 37 -9.97 -1.99 -12.77
CA ASN A 37 -9.61 -1.42 -14.07
C ASN A 37 -9.37 -2.60 -15.02
N MET A 38 -10.45 -3.07 -15.66
CA MET A 38 -10.44 -4.31 -16.46
C MET A 38 -9.60 -4.20 -17.73
N LEU A 39 -9.63 -3.03 -18.36
CA LEU A 39 -8.83 -2.73 -19.54
C LEU A 39 -8.51 -1.25 -19.53
N ASP A 40 -7.22 -0.95 -19.55
CA ASP A 40 -6.67 0.39 -19.72
C ASP A 40 -5.56 0.30 -20.77
N ALA A 41 -5.42 1.33 -21.58
CA ALA A 41 -4.51 1.34 -22.73
C ALA A 41 -4.27 2.78 -23.21
N ASN A 42 -3.21 2.95 -23.99
CA ASN A 42 -2.93 4.20 -24.68
C ASN A 42 -3.63 4.20 -26.04
N TYR A 43 -4.33 5.29 -26.34
CA TYR A 43 -5.01 5.52 -27.62
C TYR A 43 -4.23 6.55 -28.42
N THR A 44 -3.89 6.22 -29.66
CA THR A 44 -3.22 7.15 -30.59
C THR A 44 -4.03 7.26 -31.87
N GLU A 45 -4.46 8.46 -32.23
CA GLU A 45 -5.17 8.69 -33.48
C GLU A 45 -4.26 8.44 -34.69
N GLN A 46 -4.80 7.82 -35.73
CA GLN A 46 -4.06 7.43 -36.94
C GLN A 46 -3.64 8.61 -37.84
N ASP A 47 -4.19 9.82 -37.62
CA ASP A 47 -3.87 11.11 -38.27
C ASP A 47 -3.51 11.05 -39.78
N PHE A 48 -4.25 10.27 -40.55
CA PHE A 48 -4.11 10.17 -42.00
C PHE A 48 -4.76 11.39 -42.69
N LEU A 49 -4.09 12.04 -43.64
CA LEU A 49 -4.74 13.05 -44.48
C LEU A 49 -5.68 12.40 -45.51
N THR A 50 -6.96 12.24 -45.16
CA THR A 50 -7.99 11.64 -46.04
C THR A 50 -8.83 12.66 -46.81
N GLY A 51 -8.59 13.96 -46.61
CA GLY A 51 -9.31 15.05 -47.30
C GLY A 51 -10.79 15.15 -46.89
N ARG A 52 -11.18 14.55 -45.76
CA ARG A 52 -12.51 14.62 -45.16
C ARG A 52 -12.39 15.14 -43.73
N GLU A 53 -13.36 15.95 -43.31
CA GLU A 53 -13.47 16.38 -41.91
C GLU A 53 -14.12 15.26 -41.08
N GLY A 54 -13.53 14.90 -39.95
CA GLY A 54 -14.01 13.87 -39.03
C GLY A 54 -12.90 13.20 -38.23
N ALA A 55 -13.25 12.58 -37.10
CA ALA A 55 -12.31 11.81 -36.26
C ALA A 55 -11.89 10.50 -36.95
N GLN A 56 -10.65 10.06 -36.72
CA GLN A 56 -10.13 8.81 -37.25
C GLN A 56 -10.13 7.68 -36.24
N ALA A 57 -9.86 6.46 -36.71
CA ALA A 57 -9.68 5.32 -35.82
C ALA A 57 -8.43 5.52 -34.96
N GLU A 58 -8.51 5.10 -33.71
CA GLU A 58 -7.40 5.13 -32.77
C GLU A 58 -6.76 3.74 -32.68
N ASP A 59 -5.43 3.70 -32.76
CA ASP A 59 -4.65 2.50 -32.49
C ASP A 59 -4.49 2.32 -30.97
N LEU A 60 -4.64 1.07 -30.54
CA LEU A 60 -4.51 0.67 -29.14
C LEU A 60 -3.08 0.18 -28.87
N SER A 61 -2.41 0.77 -27.89
CA SER A 61 -1.08 0.35 -27.46
C SER A 61 -0.99 0.22 -25.93
N ASN A 62 -0.05 -0.59 -25.44
CA ASN A 62 0.20 -0.82 -24.02
C ASN A 62 -1.05 -1.18 -23.19
N ILE A 63 -1.69 -2.31 -23.55
CA ILE A 63 -2.86 -2.81 -22.84
C ILE A 63 -2.45 -3.31 -21.45
N ARG A 64 -3.12 -2.81 -20.41
CA ARG A 64 -2.89 -3.14 -19.01
C ARG A 64 -4.20 -3.36 -18.27
N ALA A 65 -4.11 -4.06 -17.15
CA ALA A 65 -5.23 -4.26 -16.23
C ALA A 65 -4.76 -4.07 -14.79
N GLY A 66 -5.69 -3.74 -13.90
CA GLY A 66 -5.35 -3.43 -12.52
C GLY A 66 -6.55 -3.41 -11.58
N ALA A 67 -6.24 -3.21 -10.31
CA ALA A 67 -7.23 -3.04 -9.26
C ALA A 67 -6.70 -2.12 -8.17
N GLN A 68 -7.62 -1.43 -7.51
CA GLN A 68 -7.33 -0.70 -6.30
C GLN A 68 -8.28 -1.20 -5.21
N TYR A 69 -7.73 -1.45 -4.03
CA TYR A 69 -8.49 -2.03 -2.92
C TYR A 69 -7.80 -1.74 -1.58
N GLN A 70 -8.57 -1.90 -0.50
CA GLN A 70 -8.10 -1.74 0.87
C GLN A 70 -8.08 -3.07 1.60
N VAL A 71 -7.07 -3.29 2.42
CA VAL A 71 -6.95 -4.47 3.30
C VAL A 71 -6.75 -3.99 4.73
N GLU A 72 -7.43 -4.59 5.70
CA GLU A 72 -7.21 -4.26 7.11
C GLU A 72 -5.76 -4.59 7.50
N ALA A 73 -5.09 -3.65 8.16
CA ALA A 73 -3.75 -3.85 8.72
C ALA A 73 -3.88 -4.69 9.99
N ALA A 74 -4.19 -5.97 9.81
CA ALA A 74 -4.33 -6.94 10.88
C ALA A 74 -3.02 -7.69 11.08
N ALA A 75 -2.63 -7.88 12.32
CA ALA A 75 -1.49 -8.70 12.68
C ALA A 75 -1.86 -10.20 12.61
N PRO A 76 -0.91 -11.10 12.29
CA PRO A 76 -1.15 -12.52 12.01
C PRO A 76 -1.59 -13.34 13.24
N GLY A 77 -1.55 -12.78 14.46
CA GLY A 77 -2.02 -13.42 15.69
C GLY A 77 -1.00 -14.37 16.32
N ALA A 78 -0.17 -15.04 15.52
CA ALA A 78 0.95 -15.84 15.97
C ALA A 78 2.29 -15.12 15.75
N VAL A 79 3.17 -15.20 16.74
CA VAL A 79 4.55 -14.66 16.72
C VAL A 79 5.34 -15.27 15.56
N ALA A 80 6.25 -14.51 14.96
CA ALA A 80 7.10 -14.93 13.82
C ALA A 80 6.35 -15.48 12.59
N THR A 81 5.04 -15.22 12.47
CA THR A 81 4.26 -15.60 11.29
C THR A 81 4.10 -14.37 10.40
N PRO A 82 4.36 -14.45 9.08
CA PRO A 82 4.11 -13.33 8.19
C PRO A 82 2.61 -13.04 8.08
N PRO A 83 2.21 -11.77 7.91
CA PRO A 83 0.81 -11.42 7.67
C PRO A 83 0.31 -12.07 6.37
N LEU A 84 -0.99 -12.39 6.29
CA LEU A 84 -1.58 -13.00 5.09
C LEU A 84 -1.41 -12.14 3.83
N TYR A 85 -1.31 -10.83 4.00
CA TYR A 85 -1.03 -9.87 2.93
C TYR A 85 0.48 -9.60 2.72
N ALA A 86 1.38 -10.44 3.24
CA ALA A 86 2.83 -10.29 3.05
C ALA A 86 3.22 -10.25 1.57
N HIS A 87 2.59 -11.08 0.74
CA HIS A 87 2.78 -11.08 -0.70
C HIS A 87 2.47 -9.71 -1.34
N LEU A 88 1.52 -8.97 -0.75
CA LEU A 88 1.17 -7.64 -1.20
C LEU A 88 2.26 -6.62 -0.88
N LEU A 89 2.86 -6.69 0.31
CA LEU A 89 3.96 -5.79 0.65
C LEU A 89 5.21 -6.11 -0.17
N GLN A 90 5.46 -7.40 -0.41
CA GLN A 90 6.58 -7.85 -1.25
C GLN A 90 6.47 -7.37 -2.69
N SER A 91 5.30 -7.50 -3.33
CA SER A 91 5.06 -7.00 -4.69
C SER A 91 5.00 -5.47 -4.79
N SER A 92 5.07 -4.78 -3.64
CA SER A 92 5.28 -3.33 -3.51
C SER A 92 6.73 -2.96 -3.13
N ALA A 93 7.69 -3.84 -3.43
CA ALA A 93 9.13 -3.63 -3.20
C ALA A 93 9.54 -3.46 -1.73
N MET A 94 8.86 -4.17 -0.82
CA MET A 94 9.30 -4.37 0.56
C MET A 94 9.96 -5.74 0.71
N ALA A 95 11.20 -5.78 1.17
CA ALA A 95 11.89 -7.00 1.56
C ALA A 95 11.31 -7.51 2.88
N MET A 96 10.96 -8.79 2.93
CA MET A 96 10.54 -9.45 4.16
C MET A 96 11.76 -10.12 4.81
N ALA A 97 11.98 -9.85 6.09
CA ALA A 97 12.92 -10.54 6.94
C ALA A 97 12.18 -11.13 8.15
N THR A 98 12.62 -12.29 8.61
CA THR A 98 12.15 -12.91 9.85
C THR A 98 13.20 -12.69 10.93
N ASP A 99 12.81 -12.07 12.02
CA ASP A 99 13.58 -12.00 13.27
C ASP A 99 13.09 -13.11 14.22
N VAL A 100 13.74 -13.30 15.38
CA VAL A 100 13.44 -14.41 16.31
C VAL A 100 11.96 -14.43 16.72
N ASP A 101 11.37 -13.25 16.92
CA ASP A 101 9.97 -13.09 17.32
C ASP A 101 9.11 -12.30 16.30
N ASP A 102 9.73 -11.60 15.34
CA ASP A 102 9.04 -10.61 14.52
C ASP A 102 9.11 -10.89 13.02
N THR A 103 8.10 -10.45 12.27
CA THR A 103 8.21 -10.31 10.81
C THR A 103 8.44 -8.85 10.47
N VAL A 104 9.57 -8.56 9.81
CA VAL A 104 10.03 -7.21 9.48
C VAL A 104 9.94 -6.98 7.97
N PHE A 105 9.41 -5.82 7.58
CA PHE A 105 9.39 -5.36 6.20
C PHE A 105 10.19 -4.06 6.08
N THR A 106 11.25 -4.09 5.28
CA THR A 106 12.08 -2.92 4.95
C THR A 106 12.05 -2.67 3.44
N PRO A 107 12.27 -1.43 2.96
CA PRO A 107 12.41 -1.15 1.55
C PRO A 107 13.48 -2.03 0.90
N MET A 108 13.19 -2.60 -0.27
CA MET A 108 14.19 -3.39 -1.00
C MET A 108 15.34 -2.50 -1.46
N PRO A 109 16.59 -2.99 -1.41
CA PRO A 109 17.74 -2.29 -1.96
C PRO A 109 17.62 -2.04 -3.46
N VAL A 110 18.13 -0.89 -3.89
CA VAL A 110 18.16 -0.52 -5.31
C VAL A 110 18.88 -1.59 -6.13
N GLY A 111 18.22 -2.10 -7.17
CA GLY A 111 18.76 -3.13 -8.06
C GLY A 111 18.31 -4.56 -7.74
N THR A 112 17.61 -4.77 -6.61
CA THR A 112 17.00 -6.07 -6.31
C THR A 112 15.78 -6.32 -7.22
N ALA A 113 15.63 -7.55 -7.70
CA ALA A 113 14.45 -7.93 -8.49
C ALA A 113 13.20 -7.88 -7.60
N ILE A 114 12.26 -7.01 -7.95
CA ILE A 114 10.98 -6.88 -7.24
C ILE A 114 10.11 -8.08 -7.62
N PRO A 115 9.56 -8.84 -6.66
CA PRO A 115 8.67 -9.95 -6.98
C PRO A 115 7.39 -9.43 -7.66
N SER A 116 6.78 -10.25 -8.49
CA SER A 116 5.50 -9.97 -9.13
C SER A 116 4.43 -10.97 -8.68
N CYS A 117 3.18 -10.60 -8.83
CA CYS A 117 2.03 -11.44 -8.50
C CYS A 117 1.17 -11.73 -9.73
N THR A 118 0.48 -12.87 -9.71
CA THR A 118 -0.68 -13.13 -10.55
C THR A 118 -1.93 -12.75 -9.73
N MET A 119 -2.75 -11.86 -10.28
CA MET A 119 -3.99 -11.38 -9.66
C MET A 119 -5.19 -11.85 -10.48
N GLN A 120 -6.18 -12.44 -9.83
CA GLN A 120 -7.42 -12.89 -10.43
C GLN A 120 -8.58 -12.03 -9.94
N LEU A 121 -9.21 -11.33 -10.87
CA LEU A 121 -10.30 -10.40 -10.65
C LEU A 121 -11.61 -11.05 -11.09
N ARG A 122 -12.52 -11.29 -10.16
CA ARG A 122 -13.88 -11.70 -10.47
C ARG A 122 -14.79 -10.47 -10.44
N ASN A 123 -15.49 -10.20 -11.54
CA ASN A 123 -16.59 -9.25 -11.57
C ASN A 123 -17.87 -9.94 -12.07
N GLY A 124 -18.68 -10.43 -11.14
CA GLY A 124 -19.93 -11.12 -11.45
C GLY A 124 -19.70 -12.45 -12.16
N ALA A 125 -20.03 -12.48 -13.45
CA ALA A 125 -19.91 -13.65 -14.32
C ALA A 125 -18.59 -13.68 -15.12
N HIS A 126 -17.80 -12.61 -15.06
CA HIS A 126 -16.50 -12.52 -15.72
C HIS A 126 -15.39 -12.74 -14.69
N GLN A 127 -14.36 -13.44 -15.12
CA GLN A 127 -13.12 -13.60 -14.39
C GLN A 127 -11.97 -13.18 -15.28
N GLN A 128 -11.09 -12.35 -14.79
CA GLN A 128 -9.92 -11.88 -15.51
C GLN A 128 -8.68 -12.16 -14.69
N SER A 129 -7.68 -12.79 -15.30
CA SER A 129 -6.35 -12.92 -14.69
C SER A 129 -5.46 -11.76 -15.16
N VAL A 130 -4.53 -11.34 -14.31
CA VAL A 130 -3.55 -10.29 -14.60
C VAL A 130 -2.22 -10.83 -14.11
N VAL A 131 -1.22 -10.85 -14.98
CA VAL A 131 0.13 -11.38 -14.67
C VAL A 131 1.14 -10.24 -14.54
N GLY A 132 2.26 -10.50 -13.88
CA GLY A 132 3.30 -9.50 -13.68
C GLY A 132 2.83 -8.31 -12.83
N VAL A 133 1.89 -8.53 -11.91
CA VAL A 133 1.31 -7.47 -11.11
C VAL A 133 2.33 -6.95 -10.10
N ARG A 134 2.51 -5.64 -10.12
CA ARG A 134 3.25 -4.90 -9.10
C ARG A 134 2.43 -3.67 -8.71
N GLY A 135 2.74 -3.07 -7.56
CA GLY A 135 1.96 -1.94 -7.10
C GLY A 135 2.61 -1.10 -6.03
N SER A 136 1.86 -0.12 -5.57
CA SER A 136 2.23 0.71 -4.43
C SER A 136 1.24 0.52 -3.29
N PHE A 137 1.67 0.94 -2.11
CA PHE A 137 0.85 0.87 -0.91
C PHE A 137 0.86 2.20 -0.15
N GLY A 138 -0.27 2.47 0.50
CA GLY A 138 -0.40 3.47 1.55
C GLY A 138 -0.94 2.83 2.82
N PHE A 139 -0.67 3.46 3.96
CA PHE A 139 -1.18 3.08 5.26
C PHE A 139 -1.94 4.26 5.85
N THR A 140 -3.11 3.98 6.43
CA THR A 140 -3.91 4.96 7.12
C THR A 140 -4.41 4.38 8.45
N ALA A 141 -4.23 5.16 9.52
CA ALA A 141 -4.76 4.90 10.84
C ALA A 141 -5.44 6.18 11.37
N GLU A 142 -6.70 6.07 11.79
CA GLU A 142 -7.47 7.18 12.34
C GLU A 142 -8.15 6.77 13.65
N VAL A 143 -8.41 7.74 14.52
CA VAL A 143 -9.08 7.51 15.81
C VAL A 143 -10.43 6.82 15.62
N ASN A 144 -10.70 5.80 16.45
CA ASN A 144 -11.93 5.00 16.44
C ASN A 144 -12.20 4.27 15.12
N SER A 145 -11.19 4.11 14.27
CA SER A 145 -11.25 3.28 13.07
C SER A 145 -10.15 2.21 13.09
N ARG A 146 -10.32 1.20 12.25
CA ARG A 146 -9.29 0.17 12.05
C ARG A 146 -8.26 0.69 11.08
N ALA A 147 -6.99 0.44 11.36
CA ALA A 147 -5.93 0.74 10.41
C ALA A 147 -6.07 -0.14 9.15
N TYR A 148 -5.78 0.44 7.98
CA TYR A 148 -5.86 -0.26 6.71
C TYR A 148 -4.70 0.14 5.78
N PHE A 149 -4.34 -0.80 4.91
CA PHE A 149 -3.45 -0.57 3.78
C PHE A 149 -4.28 -0.34 2.51
N THR A 150 -3.98 0.72 1.78
CA THR A 150 -4.50 0.98 0.43
C THR A 150 -3.49 0.44 -0.59
N PHE A 151 -3.93 -0.45 -1.48
CA PHE A 151 -3.08 -1.00 -2.53
C PHE A 151 -3.55 -0.53 -3.90
N THR A 152 -2.61 -0.09 -4.74
CA THR A 152 -2.83 0.24 -6.14
C THR A 152 -2.00 -0.70 -7.00
N ARG A 153 -2.66 -1.55 -7.78
CA ARG A 153 -2.04 -2.65 -8.55
C ARG A 153 -2.24 -2.49 -10.05
N GLN A 154 -1.18 -2.74 -10.81
CA GLN A 154 -1.26 -2.86 -12.26
C GLN A 154 -0.36 -4.00 -12.77
N GLY A 155 -0.78 -4.63 -13.85
CA GLY A 155 -0.02 -5.68 -14.54
C GLY A 155 -0.48 -5.86 -15.99
N GLN A 156 0.00 -6.93 -16.60
CA GLN A 156 -0.30 -7.26 -17.98
C GLN A 156 -1.70 -7.83 -18.12
N TYR A 157 -2.43 -7.32 -19.11
CA TYR A 157 -3.78 -7.76 -19.42
C TYR A 157 -3.80 -9.22 -19.90
N GLN A 158 -4.69 -10.03 -19.34
CA GLN A 158 -5.16 -11.27 -19.97
C GLN A 158 -6.64 -11.14 -20.33
N ALA A 159 -7.06 -11.90 -21.34
CA ALA A 159 -8.44 -11.93 -21.78
C ALA A 159 -9.36 -12.49 -20.66
N PRO A 160 -10.52 -11.86 -20.38
CA PRO A 160 -11.49 -12.39 -19.44
C PRO A 160 -12.12 -13.70 -19.92
N GLU A 161 -12.35 -14.59 -18.97
CA GLU A 161 -13.04 -15.86 -19.15
C GLU A 161 -14.36 -15.90 -18.38
N ALA A 162 -15.20 -16.89 -18.71
CA ALA A 162 -16.41 -17.15 -17.94
C ALA A 162 -16.05 -17.67 -16.55
N PHE A 163 -16.61 -17.04 -15.51
CA PHE A 163 -16.35 -17.43 -14.14
C PHE A 163 -16.84 -18.86 -13.86
N VAL A 164 -15.92 -19.72 -13.41
CA VAL A 164 -16.24 -21.05 -12.87
C VAL A 164 -16.28 -20.97 -11.35
N PRO A 165 -17.38 -21.37 -10.69
CA PRO A 165 -17.48 -21.36 -9.23
C PRO A 165 -16.35 -22.16 -8.57
N ALA A 166 -15.54 -21.47 -7.79
CA ALA A 166 -14.50 -22.04 -6.95
C ALA A 166 -14.74 -21.62 -5.49
N ALA A 167 -14.36 -22.48 -4.53
CA ALA A 167 -14.44 -22.15 -3.12
C ALA A 167 -13.50 -20.99 -2.77
N HIS A 168 -13.90 -20.13 -1.83
CA HIS A 168 -13.08 -19.06 -1.29
C HIS A 168 -13.02 -19.23 0.23
N ASP A 169 -11.82 -19.21 0.80
CA ASP A 169 -11.63 -19.31 2.23
C ASP A 169 -11.17 -17.96 2.79
N PHE A 170 -11.92 -17.45 3.78
CA PHE A 170 -11.59 -16.22 4.50
C PHE A 170 -11.34 -16.49 5.99
N SER A 171 -11.35 -17.75 6.43
CA SER A 171 -11.27 -18.12 7.84
C SER A 171 -9.95 -17.72 8.50
N ALA A 172 -8.87 -17.65 7.71
CA ALA A 172 -7.55 -17.27 8.19
C ALA A 172 -7.40 -15.76 8.44
N TRP A 173 -8.30 -14.91 7.93
CA TRP A 173 -8.15 -13.45 8.00
C TRP A 173 -8.37 -12.91 9.42
N PRO A 174 -7.32 -12.39 10.09
CA PRO A 174 -7.48 -11.80 11.41
C PRO A 174 -8.21 -10.46 11.30
N ARG A 175 -8.89 -10.07 12.38
CA ARG A 175 -9.52 -8.75 12.49
C ARG A 175 -8.48 -7.73 12.95
N GLY A 176 -8.40 -6.59 12.25
CA GLY A 176 -7.53 -5.48 12.66
C GLY A 176 -7.98 -4.88 13.99
N LEU A 177 -7.01 -4.40 14.78
CA LEU A 177 -7.27 -3.63 15.99
C LEU A 177 -7.77 -2.24 15.64
N GLU A 178 -8.66 -1.71 16.48
CA GLU A 178 -9.14 -0.33 16.37
C GLU A 178 -8.15 0.62 17.02
N CYS A 179 -7.92 1.78 16.41
CA CYS A 179 -7.03 2.82 16.93
C CYS A 179 -7.72 3.56 18.08
N THR A 180 -7.74 2.92 19.25
CA THR A 180 -8.23 3.48 20.51
C THR A 180 -7.07 3.69 21.47
N PRO A 181 -7.22 4.55 22.51
CA PRO A 181 -6.21 4.70 23.56
C PRO A 181 -5.87 3.38 24.29
N GLU A 182 -6.78 2.39 24.23
CA GLU A 182 -6.54 1.06 24.76
C GLU A 182 -5.61 0.21 23.90
N ASN A 183 -5.48 0.49 22.61
CA ASN A 183 -4.66 -0.28 21.69
C ASN A 183 -3.41 0.47 21.21
N MET A 184 -3.37 1.81 21.31
CA MET A 184 -2.20 2.62 20.94
C MET A 184 -1.26 2.85 22.13
N PHE A 185 -0.02 2.37 22.04
CA PHE A 185 0.92 2.39 23.17
C PHE A 185 2.11 3.34 22.99
N ALA A 186 2.70 3.39 21.79
CA ALA A 186 3.80 4.30 21.47
C ALA A 186 3.48 5.15 20.25
N PHE A 187 3.56 6.46 20.44
CA PHE A 187 3.50 7.46 19.37
C PHE A 187 4.48 8.55 19.72
N THR A 188 5.74 8.34 19.35
CA THR A 188 6.83 9.26 19.70
C THR A 188 7.44 9.85 18.45
N LEU A 189 7.61 11.16 18.46
CA LEU A 189 8.40 11.91 17.49
C LEU A 189 9.60 12.50 18.24
N GLY A 190 10.82 12.11 17.87
CA GLY A 190 12.06 12.51 18.57
C GLY A 190 12.07 12.17 20.05
N GLY A 191 11.50 11.02 20.42
CA GLY A 191 11.41 10.57 21.81
C GLY A 191 10.31 11.24 22.65
N THR A 192 9.61 12.25 22.13
CA THR A 192 8.47 12.88 22.82
C THR A 192 7.16 12.22 22.43
N LYS A 193 6.36 11.78 23.41
CA LYS A 193 5.01 11.25 23.17
C LYS A 193 4.05 12.36 22.74
N LEU A 194 3.36 12.19 21.61
CA LEU A 194 2.35 13.14 21.11
C LEU A 194 0.97 12.48 21.05
N CYS A 195 -0.08 13.26 21.31
CA CYS A 195 -1.47 12.81 21.14
C CYS A 195 -1.88 13.02 19.68
N ALA A 196 -2.04 11.95 18.91
CA ALA A 196 -2.43 12.00 17.50
C ALA A 196 -3.86 11.53 17.25
N THR A 197 -4.48 12.10 16.22
CA THR A 197 -5.82 11.70 15.75
C THR A 197 -5.79 10.91 14.46
N SER A 198 -4.77 11.13 13.64
CA SER A 198 -4.55 10.36 12.41
C SER A 198 -3.06 10.25 12.11
N PHE A 199 -2.70 9.13 11.49
CA PHE A 199 -1.38 8.88 10.95
C PHE A 199 -1.52 8.17 9.62
N SER A 200 -0.81 8.65 8.61
CA SER A 200 -0.80 8.05 7.28
C SER A 200 0.59 8.14 6.66
N PHE A 201 0.92 7.17 5.82
CA PHE A 201 2.08 7.24 4.94
C PHE A 201 1.81 6.53 3.62
N THR A 202 2.56 6.90 2.59
CA THR A 202 2.49 6.33 1.25
C THR A 202 3.90 6.13 0.72
N ASP A 203 4.11 5.04 -0.03
CA ASP A 203 5.38 4.72 -0.70
C ASP A 203 5.72 5.73 -1.82
N GLY A 204 4.71 6.41 -2.36
CA GLY A 204 4.89 7.38 -3.45
C GLY A 204 5.30 6.76 -4.80
N ARG A 205 5.44 5.43 -4.87
CA ARG A 205 5.69 4.68 -6.10
C ARG A 205 4.42 4.51 -6.94
N GLU A 206 4.61 4.33 -8.23
CA GLU A 206 3.58 4.06 -9.22
C GLU A 206 4.02 2.87 -10.08
N PRO A 207 3.15 1.85 -10.29
CA PRO A 207 3.45 0.79 -11.24
C PRO A 207 3.33 1.31 -12.67
N ARG A 208 4.29 0.93 -13.53
CA ARG A 208 4.29 1.21 -14.97
C ARG A 208 4.44 -0.08 -15.74
N VAL A 209 3.53 -0.33 -16.67
CA VAL A 209 3.55 -1.51 -17.55
C VAL A 209 4.23 -1.15 -18.87
N ASN A 210 5.18 -1.98 -19.30
CA ASN A 210 5.90 -1.90 -20.58
C ASN A 210 6.57 -0.54 -20.85
N ASP A 211 7.58 -0.20 -20.06
CA ASP A 211 8.41 1.01 -20.27
C ASP A 211 9.27 0.95 -21.55
N TYR A 212 9.56 -0.26 -22.06
CA TYR A 212 10.44 -0.47 -23.21
C TYR A 212 9.69 -1.21 -24.32
N MET A 213 9.96 -0.81 -25.56
CA MET A 213 9.28 -1.36 -26.75
C MET A 213 9.59 -2.85 -27.01
N ASN A 214 10.70 -3.37 -26.51
CA ASN A 214 11.20 -4.73 -26.80
C ASN A 214 11.26 -5.65 -25.59
N CYS A 215 10.91 -5.15 -24.39
CA CYS A 215 10.96 -5.91 -23.15
C CYS A 215 9.63 -5.73 -22.41
N GLU A 216 8.87 -6.81 -22.33
CA GLU A 216 7.63 -6.85 -21.57
C GLU A 216 7.92 -6.90 -20.06
N GLY A 217 7.19 -6.10 -19.28
CA GLY A 217 7.29 -6.15 -17.82
C GLY A 217 6.74 -4.91 -17.11
N THR A 218 6.37 -5.08 -15.84
CA THR A 218 5.88 -4.00 -14.97
C THR A 218 7.03 -3.47 -14.13
N LYS A 219 7.37 -2.18 -14.13
CA LYS A 219 8.36 -1.59 -13.20
C LYS A 219 7.67 -0.69 -12.17
N LEU A 220 8.35 -0.37 -11.08
CA LEU A 220 7.92 0.69 -10.17
C LEU A 220 8.82 1.92 -10.34
N THR A 221 8.24 3.10 -10.20
CA THR A 221 8.98 4.37 -10.09
C THR A 221 9.85 4.41 -8.82
N PRO A 222 10.80 5.37 -8.72
CA PRO A 222 11.58 5.55 -7.49
C PRO A 222 10.68 5.79 -6.27
N ARG A 223 11.08 5.25 -5.11
CA ARG A 223 10.37 5.47 -3.84
C ARG A 223 10.47 6.91 -3.39
N MET A 224 9.38 7.39 -2.81
CA MET A 224 9.35 8.63 -2.07
C MET A 224 8.35 8.51 -0.92
N PHE A 225 8.82 7.97 0.21
CA PHE A 225 7.99 7.83 1.40
C PHE A 225 7.59 9.21 1.93
N THR A 226 6.31 9.47 1.90
CA THR A 226 5.70 10.68 2.46
C THR A 226 4.56 10.27 3.38
N GLY A 227 4.28 11.07 4.38
CA GLY A 227 3.17 10.81 5.29
C GLY A 227 2.56 12.08 5.82
N SER A 228 1.47 11.93 6.55
CA SER A 228 0.85 13.03 7.26
C SER A 228 0.33 12.55 8.61
N MET A 229 0.37 13.46 9.57
CA MET A 229 0.12 13.16 10.97
C MET A 229 -0.59 14.34 11.62
N THR A 230 -1.77 14.12 12.19
CA THR A 230 -2.47 15.16 12.95
C THR A 230 -2.27 14.92 14.44
N VAL A 231 -1.72 15.92 15.12
CA VAL A 231 -1.47 15.90 16.57
C VAL A 231 -2.18 17.06 17.27
N LYS A 232 -2.53 16.89 18.54
CA LYS A 232 -2.91 18.02 19.39
C LYS A 232 -1.70 18.95 19.53
N HIS A 233 -1.90 20.26 19.41
CA HIS A 233 -0.83 21.25 19.52
C HIS A 233 -0.12 21.10 20.87
N PRO A 234 1.15 20.65 20.92
CA PRO A 234 1.88 20.52 22.17
C PRO A 234 2.29 21.90 22.68
N ASP A 235 2.51 22.03 23.99
CA ASP A 235 3.11 23.25 24.54
C ASP A 235 4.51 23.46 23.97
N LEU A 236 4.86 24.72 23.71
CA LEU A 236 6.18 25.11 23.18
C LEU A 236 7.34 24.61 24.07
N ALA A 237 7.12 24.58 25.39
CA ALA A 237 8.07 24.06 26.36
C ALA A 237 8.28 22.54 26.28
N THR A 238 7.29 21.81 25.74
CA THR A 238 7.35 20.35 25.58
C THR A 238 7.99 19.99 24.24
N LYS A 239 7.54 20.61 23.14
CA LYS A 239 8.10 20.39 21.80
C LYS A 239 7.81 21.56 20.86
N ASP A 240 8.84 22.32 20.51
CA ASP A 240 8.73 23.43 19.56
C ASP A 240 8.74 22.93 18.10
N LEU A 241 7.57 22.56 17.60
CA LEU A 241 7.39 22.08 16.23
C LEU A 241 7.63 23.18 15.18
N LEU A 242 7.41 24.45 15.51
CA LEU A 242 7.58 25.55 14.55
C LEU A 242 9.07 25.82 14.30
N SER A 243 9.89 25.85 15.35
CA SER A 243 11.34 25.98 15.20
C SER A 243 11.94 24.76 14.51
N MET A 244 11.46 23.54 14.81
CA MET A 244 11.90 22.33 14.11
C MET A 244 11.63 22.39 12.60
N VAL A 245 10.47 22.92 12.19
CA VAL A 245 10.14 23.10 10.77
C VAL A 245 11.00 24.18 10.12
N LYS A 246 11.26 25.29 10.82
CA LYS A 246 12.12 26.38 10.34
C LYS A 246 13.56 25.91 10.12
N ASP A 247 14.10 25.16 11.08
CA ASP A 247 15.48 24.72 11.08
C ASP A 247 15.68 23.38 10.35
N VAL A 248 14.61 22.81 9.77
CA VAL A 248 14.64 21.57 9.00
C VAL A 248 15.21 20.40 9.82
N VAL A 249 14.80 20.31 11.08
CA VAL A 249 15.25 19.26 11.99
C VAL A 249 14.65 17.92 11.58
N THR A 250 15.47 16.87 11.56
CA THR A 250 15.05 15.48 11.32
C THR A 250 15.01 14.72 12.63
N GLU A 251 13.93 13.97 12.88
CA GLU A 251 13.77 13.18 14.11
C GLU A 251 13.29 11.75 13.83
N PRO A 252 13.60 10.78 14.69
CA PRO A 252 13.06 9.43 14.58
C PRO A 252 11.56 9.42 14.91
N LEU A 253 10.79 8.63 14.15
CA LEU A 253 9.37 8.37 14.37
C LEU A 253 9.15 6.91 14.74
N ILE A 254 8.37 6.65 15.79
CA ILE A 254 7.92 5.31 16.17
C ILE A 254 6.41 5.34 16.41
N PHE A 255 5.69 4.52 15.66
CA PHE A 255 4.25 4.28 15.78
C PHE A 255 4.01 2.81 16.13
N THR A 256 3.41 2.53 17.29
CA THR A 256 3.10 1.16 17.72
C THR A 256 1.61 1.02 18.04
N LEU A 257 0.96 0.09 17.35
CA LEU A 257 -0.44 -0.30 17.54
C LEU A 257 -0.50 -1.76 18.00
N GLY A 258 -1.11 -2.02 19.16
CA GLY A 258 -1.22 -3.35 19.77
C GLY A 258 -0.55 -3.45 21.14
N LYS A 259 -0.98 -4.43 21.94
CA LYS A 259 -0.47 -4.70 23.31
C LYS A 259 -0.05 -6.15 23.55
N THR A 260 -0.63 -7.09 22.80
CA THR A 260 -0.37 -8.52 22.94
C THR A 260 0.64 -8.94 21.89
N ALA A 261 1.66 -9.72 22.27
CA ALA A 261 2.54 -10.37 21.31
C ALA A 261 1.70 -11.20 20.31
N GLY A 262 2.06 -11.14 19.04
CA GLY A 262 1.33 -11.64 17.88
C GLY A 262 0.32 -10.64 17.30
N GLN A 263 0.09 -9.50 17.97
CA GLN A 263 -0.92 -8.49 17.59
C GLN A 263 -0.39 -7.06 17.55
N ILE A 264 0.93 -6.87 17.46
CA ILE A 264 1.57 -5.55 17.44
C ILE A 264 2.03 -5.21 16.03
N ILE A 265 1.73 -3.99 15.59
CA ILE A 265 2.24 -3.39 14.36
C ILE A 265 3.06 -2.17 14.78
N THR A 266 4.35 -2.20 14.50
CA THR A 266 5.27 -1.08 14.74
C THR A 266 5.77 -0.53 13.40
N VAL A 267 5.58 0.76 13.16
CA VAL A 267 6.15 1.49 12.03
C VAL A 267 7.22 2.41 12.59
N THR A 268 8.46 2.26 12.14
CA THR A 268 9.58 3.11 12.53
C THR A 268 10.16 3.82 11.32
N GLY A 269 10.62 5.05 11.51
CA GLY A 269 11.42 5.79 10.53
C GLY A 269 12.61 6.43 11.24
N ALA A 270 13.82 6.16 10.78
CA ALA A 270 15.06 6.59 11.44
C ALA A 270 15.24 8.11 11.41
N LYS A 271 14.96 8.74 10.25
CA LYS A 271 15.00 10.19 10.07
C LYS A 271 13.75 10.68 9.37
N VAL A 272 12.90 11.42 10.08
CA VAL A 272 11.69 12.03 9.53
C VAL A 272 11.81 13.54 9.59
N GLN A 273 11.72 14.18 8.43
CA GLN A 273 11.61 15.63 8.31
C GLN A 273 10.14 16.04 8.45
N ILE A 274 9.90 17.05 9.28
CA ILE A 274 8.58 17.63 9.48
C ILE A 274 8.46 18.86 8.56
N LYS A 275 7.35 18.95 7.82
CA LYS A 275 7.04 20.06 6.91
C LYS A 275 5.76 20.76 7.37
N ALA A 276 5.76 22.08 7.15
CA ALA A 276 4.69 23.07 7.32
C ALA A 276 3.49 22.61 8.20
N PRO A 277 3.39 23.08 9.45
CA PRO A 277 2.25 22.76 10.29
C PRO A 277 1.01 23.53 9.82
N ALA A 278 -0.06 22.81 9.48
CA ALA A 278 -1.37 23.41 9.22
C ALA A 278 -2.24 23.29 10.47
N GLU A 279 -2.83 24.40 10.94
CA GLU A 279 -3.77 24.37 12.06
C GLU A 279 -5.04 23.60 11.67
N GLN A 280 -5.52 22.77 12.58
CA GLN A 280 -6.72 21.96 12.40
C GLN A 280 -7.55 21.98 13.68
N ASP A 281 -8.87 22.14 13.59
CA ASP A 281 -9.77 21.96 14.74
C ASP A 281 -9.97 20.47 14.99
N ILE A 282 -9.64 20.01 16.21
CA ILE A 282 -9.90 18.66 16.70
C ILE A 282 -10.95 18.76 17.80
N ASN A 283 -12.23 18.73 17.42
CA ASN A 283 -13.35 18.71 18.37
C ASN A 283 -13.27 19.81 19.46
N GLY A 284 -12.79 21.01 19.11
CA GLY A 284 -12.63 22.15 20.02
C GLY A 284 -11.23 22.31 20.63
N ASP A 285 -10.32 21.36 20.41
CA ASP A 285 -8.89 21.50 20.73
C ASP A 285 -8.09 21.99 19.51
N LEU A 286 -7.07 22.82 19.73
CA LEU A 286 -6.14 23.22 18.68
C LEU A 286 -5.26 22.03 18.28
N GLY A 287 -5.43 21.58 17.05
CA GLY A 287 -4.63 20.54 16.40
C GLY A 287 -3.66 21.12 15.37
N LEU A 288 -2.65 20.32 15.05
CA LEU A 288 -1.62 20.62 14.08
C LEU A 288 -1.47 19.42 13.15
N ARG A 289 -1.71 19.63 11.86
CA ARG A 289 -1.39 18.66 10.81
C ARG A 289 0.05 18.87 10.38
N LEU A 290 0.83 17.81 10.51
CA LEU A 290 2.23 17.73 10.15
C LEU A 290 2.38 16.88 8.89
N ASP A 291 3.02 17.42 7.86
CA ASP A 291 3.44 16.62 6.71
C ASP A 291 4.82 16.03 7.01
N LEU A 292 4.97 14.73 6.81
CA LEU A 292 6.17 13.96 7.14
C LEU A 292 6.87 13.51 5.86
N ARG A 293 8.18 13.64 5.85
CA ARG A 293 9.04 13.08 4.79
C ARG A 293 10.08 12.16 5.42
N PHE A 294 10.05 10.90 5.02
CA PHE A 294 10.98 9.89 5.53
C PHE A 294 12.28 9.96 4.72
N LEU A 295 13.41 10.00 5.43
CA LEU A 295 14.75 10.14 4.89
C LEU A 295 15.59 8.92 5.29
N PRO A 296 16.52 8.48 4.42
CA PRO A 296 17.44 7.40 4.76
C PRO A 296 18.51 7.87 5.75
N ASP A 297 18.98 6.97 6.60
CA ASP A 297 20.14 7.17 7.47
C ASP A 297 21.32 6.32 7.02
N ALA A 298 21.14 4.99 7.01
CA ALA A 298 22.15 4.00 6.66
C ALA A 298 21.76 3.17 5.41
N GLY A 299 21.21 3.83 4.38
CA GLY A 299 20.91 3.20 3.10
C GLY A 299 19.41 3.12 2.80
N ASP A 300 18.87 1.91 2.72
CA ASP A 300 17.46 1.63 2.39
C ASP A 300 16.57 1.49 3.65
N ASP A 301 16.83 2.30 4.68
CA ASP A 301 16.22 2.24 6.01
C ASP A 301 15.21 3.37 6.30
N GLU A 302 14.59 3.91 5.24
CA GLU A 302 13.68 5.06 5.39
C GLU A 302 12.44 4.75 6.24
N ILE A 303 11.97 3.49 6.20
CA ILE A 303 10.84 3.00 6.98
C ILE A 303 11.02 1.51 7.30
N GLU A 304 10.65 1.09 8.50
CA GLU A 304 10.58 -0.32 8.89
C GLU A 304 9.19 -0.60 9.45
N ILE A 305 8.53 -1.65 8.94
CA ILE A 305 7.24 -2.14 9.45
C ILE A 305 7.47 -3.49 10.09
N ARG A 306 7.23 -3.59 11.39
CA ARG A 306 7.46 -4.78 12.21
C ARG A 306 6.14 -5.31 12.76
N PHE A 307 5.90 -6.60 12.57
CA PHE A 307 4.79 -7.33 13.15
C PHE A 307 5.33 -8.21 14.28
N SER A 308 4.87 -7.95 15.50
CA SER A 308 5.29 -8.64 16.73
C SER A 308 4.13 -9.31 17.43
#